data_AF-A0A2E9BR41-F1
#
_entry.id   AF-A0A2E9BR41-F1
#
_cell.length_a   1.000
_cell.length_b   1.000
_cell.length_c   1.000
_cell.angle_alpha   90.00
_cell.angle_beta   90.00
_cell.angle_gamma   90.00
#
_symmetry.space_group_name_H-M   'P 1'
#
loop_
_entity.id
_entity.type
_entity.pdbx_description
1 polymer ?
#
loop_
_entity_poly.entity_id
_entity_poly.type
_entity_poly.pdbx_seq_one_letter_code
_entity_poly.pdbx_strand_id
1 'polypeptide(L)' 'MKVAGLIGGVAWPSTLGYYKLLNEGVQRELGGLHSARCVIVSLDFACIHAAMAA' A
#
# COMPACT_ATOMS: atom_id res chain seq x y z
N MET A 1 5.71 7.16 14.90
CA MET A 1 4.74 6.74 13.85
C MET A 1 4.06 5.44 14.24
N LYS A 2 2.74 5.34 14.03
CA LYS A 2 2.00 4.07 14.08
C LYS A 2 2.35 3.25 12.82
N VAL A 3 2.13 1.94 12.87
CA VAL A 3 2.30 1.06 11.70
C VAL A 3 1.01 1.09 10.88
N ALA A 4 1.11 1.41 9.58
CA ALA A 4 -0.01 1.28 8.65
C ALA A 4 -0.05 -0.14 8.08
N GLY A 5 -1.20 -0.82 8.19
CA GLY A 5 -1.46 -2.08 7.48
C GLY A 5 -2.23 -1.79 6.19
N LEU A 6 -1.69 -2.20 5.05
CA LEU A 6 -2.34 -2.07 3.75
C LEU A 6 -2.68 -3.46 3.21
N ILE A 7 -3.94 -3.65 2.83
CA ILE A 7 -4.38 -4.79 2.02
C ILE A 7 -4.35 -4.28 0.57
N GLY A 8 -3.31 -4.66 -0.16
CA GLY A 8 -3.08 -4.27 -1.54
C GLY A 8 -3.30 -5.43 -2.51
N GLY A 9 -2.94 -5.23 -3.77
CA GLY A 9 -3.08 -6.27 -4.79
C GLY A 9 -4.49 -6.42 -5.36
N VAL A 10 -5.34 -5.38 -5.24
CA VAL A 10 -6.74 -5.41 -5.71
C VAL A 10 -7.05 -4.24 -6.68
N ALA A 11 -6.31 -3.99 -7.76
CA ALA A 11 -5.14 -4.70 -8.30
C ALA A 11 -3.79 -4.12 -7.81
N TRP A 12 -2.68 -4.83 -8.06
CA TRP A 12 -1.36 -4.40 -7.57
C TRP A 12 -0.86 -3.03 -8.07
N PRO A 13 -1.13 -2.55 -9.31
CA PRO A 13 -0.59 -1.28 -9.77
C PRO A 13 -1.06 -0.07 -8.95
N SER A 14 -2.29 -0.10 -8.42
CA SER A 14 -2.80 0.98 -7.57
C SER A 14 -2.12 1.01 -6.21
N THR A 15 -1.69 -0.15 -5.69
CA THR A 15 -1.01 -0.27 -4.40
C THR A 15 0.34 0.47 -4.38
N LEU A 16 1.04 0.51 -5.52
CA LEU A 16 2.28 1.29 -5.67
C LEU A 16 2.05 2.78 -5.38
N GLY A 17 0.92 3.33 -5.82
CA GLY A 17 0.54 4.72 -5.56
C GLY A 17 0.37 5.00 -4.07
N TYR A 18 -0.31 4.11 -3.34
CA TYR A 18 -0.46 4.23 -1.88
C TYR A 18 0.88 4.16 -1.15
N TYR A 19 1.74 3.21 -1.51
CA TYR A 19 3.08 3.11 -0.93
C TYR A 19 3.90 4.39 -1.14
N LYS A 20 3.86 4.95 -2.36
CA LYS A 20 4.54 6.20 -2.70
C LYS A 20 4.02 7.36 -1.84
N LEU A 21 2.70 7.58 -1.83
CA LEU A 21 2.08 8.69 -1.10
C LEU A 21 2.34 8.64 0.40
N LEU A 22 2.33 7.43 1.00
CA LEU A 22 2.67 7.26 2.41
C LEU A 22 4.10 7.71 2.72
N ASN A 23 5.06 7.28 1.90
CA ASN A 23 6.46 7.65 2.10
C ASN A 23 6.71 9.13 1.82
N GLU A 24 6.10 9.69 0.77
CA GLU A 24 6.18 11.13 0.48
C GLU A 24 5.59 11.99 1.61
N GLY A 25 4.48 11.54 2.23
CA GLY A 25 3.90 12.20 3.39
C GLY A 25 4.85 12.21 4.59
N VAL A 26 5.44 11.06 4.92
CA VAL A 26 6.38 10.95 6.05
C VAL A 26 7.66 11.72 5.79
N GLN A 27 8.22 11.66 4.57
CA GLN A 27 9.38 12.45 4.21
C GLN A 27 9.10 13.95 4.32
N ARG A 28 7.89 14.40 3.95
CA ARG A 28 7.49 15.81 4.05
C ARG A 28 7.42 16.30 5.49
N GLU A 29 6.95 15.45 6.41
CA GLU A 29 6.81 15.81 7.83
C GLU A 29 8.14 15.70 8.62
N LEU A 30 8.95 14.69 8.33
CA LEU A 30 10.13 14.35 9.14
C LEU A 30 11.47 14.67 8.44
N GLY A 31 11.46 14.90 7.13
CA GLY A 31 12.64 15.22 6.34
C GLY A 31 13.57 14.04 6.06
N GLY A 32 14.67 14.33 5.35
CA GLY A 32 15.74 13.37 5.10
C GLY A 32 15.29 12.09 4.38
N LEU A 33 15.71 10.95 4.94
CA LEU A 33 15.41 9.61 4.43
C LEU A 33 14.37 8.88 5.30
N HIS A 34 13.52 9.64 6.00
CA HIS A 34 12.43 9.04 6.77
C HIS A 34 11.36 8.47 5.84
N SER A 35 10.92 7.25 6.16
CA SER A 35 9.94 6.47 5.40
C SER A 35 8.77 6.07 6.29
N ALA A 36 7.63 5.80 5.65
CA ALA A 36 6.45 5.33 6.36
C ALA A 36 6.66 3.90 6.88
N ARG A 37 6.35 3.70 8.17
CA ARG A 37 6.35 2.36 8.75
C ARG A 37 5.06 1.65 8.35
N CYS A 38 5.14 0.71 7.42
CA CYS A 38 3.97 0.01 6.89
C CYS A 38 4.22 -1.48 6.62
N VAL A 39 3.13 -2.24 6.57
CA VAL A 39 3.08 -3.63 6.11
C VAL A 39 2.07 -3.70 4.98
N ILE A 40 2.44 -4.29 3.85
CA ILE A 40 1.55 -4.51 2.72
C ILE A 40 1.32 -6.01 2.59
N VAL A 41 0.07 -6.43 2.72
CA VAL A 41 -0.38 -7.75 2.29
C VAL A 41 -0.88 -7.59 0.85
N SER A 42 -0.12 -8.08 -0.12
CA SER A 42 -0.48 -8.00 -1.54
C SER A 42 -1.21 -9.28 -1.94
N LEU A 43 -2.48 -9.14 -2.29
CA LEU A 43 -3.32 -10.25 -2.72
C LEU A 43 -3.19 -10.52 -4.23
N ASP A 44 -3.59 -11.71 -4.66
CA ASP A 44 -3.78 -12.02 -6.07
C ASP A 44 -5.16 -11.55 -6.52
N PHE A 45 -5.18 -10.48 -7.32
CA PHE A 45 -6.42 -9.90 -7.84
C PHE A 45 -7.21 -10.88 -8.70
N ALA A 46 -6.54 -11.79 -9.41
CA ALA A 46 -7.22 -12.72 -10.30
C ALA A 46 -8.17 -13.64 -9.51
N CYS A 47 -7.73 -14.14 -8.34
CA CYS A 47 -8.57 -14.94 -7.45
C CYS A 47 -9.76 -14.15 -6.92
N ILE A 48 -9.56 -12.90 -6.51
CA ILE A 48 -10.62 -12.03 -5.97
C ILE A 48 -11.66 -11.71 -7.05
N HIS A 49 -11.19 -11.34 -8.24
CA HIS A 49 -12.07 -11.00 -9.35
C HIS A 49 -12.97 -12.18 -9.74
N ALA A 50 -12.42 -13.39 -9.80
CA ALA A 50 -13.21 -14.60 -10.06
C ALA A 50 -14.29 -14.85 -8.99
N ALA A 51 -13.98 -14.62 -7.71
CA ALA A 51 -14.94 -14.78 -6.62
C ALA A 51 -16.07 -13.75 -6.63
N MET A 52 -15.82 -12.54 -7.15
CA MET A 52 -16.83 -11.47 -7.26
C MET A 52 -17.78 -11.64 -8.46
N ALA A 53 -17.37 -12.44 -9.45
CA ALA A 53 -18.15 -12.68 -10.66
C ALA A 53 -19.14 -13.85 -10.53
N ALA A 54 -19.19 -14.50 -9.36
CA ALA A 54 -20.10 -15.59 -9.01
C ALA A 54 -21.21 -15.09 -8.07
#